data_AF-A0A1S6KA69-F1
#
_entry.id   AF-A0A1S6KA69-F1
#
_cell.length_a   1.000
_cell.length_b   1.000
_cell.length_c   1.000
_cell.angle_alpha   90.00
_cell.angle_beta   90.00
_cell.angle_gamma   90.00
#
_symmetry.space_group_name_H-M   'P 1'
#
loop_
_entity.id
_entity.type
_entity.pdbx_description
1 polymer ?
#
loop_
_entity_poly.entity_id
_entity_poly.type
_entity_poly.pdbx_seq_one_letter_code
_entity_poly.pdbx_strand_id
1 'polypeptide(L)'
;MNENLFTSFITPMIMGLPLATLIVMFPSLLFPTSNRLVNNRLISLQQWALQLVSKQMMGIHNTKGQTWTLMLMSLILFIGSTNLLGLLPHSFTPTTQLSMNLGMAIPLWAGAVITGFRNKTKASFAHFLPQGTPTPLIPMLIIIETISLFIQPIALAVRLTANITAGHLLIHLIGGATLALMNISATTALITFIILVLLTILEFAVAMIQAYVFTLLVSLYLHDNT
;
A
#
# COMPACT_ATOMS: atom_id res chain seq x y z
N MET A 1 -21.00 18.60 13.03
CA MET A 1 -20.96 17.58 11.95
C MET A 1 -19.62 17.55 11.24
N ASN A 2 -18.97 18.68 10.92
CA ASN A 2 -17.71 18.68 10.16
C ASN A 2 -16.56 17.90 10.82
N GLU A 3 -16.37 17.97 12.14
CA GLU A 3 -15.26 17.24 12.79
C GLU A 3 -15.55 15.75 12.99
N ASN A 4 -16.82 15.36 13.14
CA ASN A 4 -17.23 13.98 13.40
C ASN A 4 -16.88 13.03 12.25
N LEU A 5 -16.73 13.53 11.02
CA LEU A 5 -16.30 12.73 9.87
C LEU A 5 -14.82 12.37 9.95
N PHE A 6 -14.00 13.24 10.55
CA PHE A 6 -12.55 13.08 10.60
C PHE A 6 -12.06 12.44 11.91
N THR A 7 -12.93 12.27 12.91
CA THR A 7 -12.55 11.65 14.20
C THR A 7 -11.98 10.25 14.05
N SER A 8 -12.38 9.49 13.02
CA SER A 8 -11.83 8.16 12.74
C SER A 8 -10.38 8.17 12.25
N PHE A 9 -9.89 9.30 11.73
CA PHE A 9 -8.50 9.45 11.27
C PHE A 9 -7.57 10.04 12.33
N ILE A 10 -8.12 10.55 13.44
CA ILE A 10 -7.30 11.08 14.53
C ILE A 10 -6.57 9.92 15.20
N THR A 11 -5.27 10.10 15.46
CA THR A 11 -4.45 9.08 16.10
C THR A 11 -4.99 8.75 17.50
N PRO A 12 -5.32 7.48 17.79
CA PRO A 12 -5.90 7.12 19.07
C PRO A 12 -4.84 7.23 20.17
N MET A 13 -5.10 8.12 21.13
CA MET A 13 -4.33 8.25 22.37
C MET A 13 -5.26 7.98 23.55
N ILE A 14 -4.93 6.99 24.38
CA ILE A 14 -5.63 6.70 25.64
C ILE A 14 -4.66 7.04 26.77
N MET A 15 -5.07 7.91 27.70
CA MET A 15 -4.26 8.31 28.87
C MET A 15 -2.85 8.79 28.51
N GLY A 16 -2.69 9.49 27.38
CA GLY A 16 -1.39 10.01 26.91
C GLY A 16 -0.46 8.97 26.26
N LEU A 17 -0.86 7.70 26.17
CA LEU A 17 -0.11 6.67 25.45
C LEU A 17 -0.62 6.50 24.01
N PRO A 18 0.26 6.47 23.00
CA PRO A 18 -0.15 6.28 21.61
C PRO A 18 -0.54 4.81 21.34
N LEU A 19 -1.86 4.56 21.23
CA LEU A 19 -2.41 3.23 20.93
C LEU A 19 -2.14 2.79 19.49
N ALA A 20 -1.74 3.73 18.62
CA ALA A 20 -1.36 3.46 17.24
C ALA A 20 -0.28 2.37 17.12
N THR A 21 0.64 2.29 18.09
CA THR A 21 1.70 1.27 18.10
C THR A 21 1.13 -0.15 18.25
N LEU A 22 0.15 -0.35 19.13
CA LEU A 22 -0.55 -1.62 19.31
C LEU A 22 -1.30 -2.02 18.02
N ILE A 23 -1.97 -1.04 17.40
CA ILE A 23 -2.74 -1.26 16.17
C ILE A 23 -1.82 -1.64 15.01
N VAL A 24 -0.65 -1.00 14.89
CA VAL A 24 0.36 -1.34 13.87
C VAL A 24 0.93 -2.75 14.07
N MET A 25 1.04 -3.21 15.32
CA MET A 25 1.52 -4.57 15.63
C MET A 25 0.43 -5.65 15.49
N PHE A 26 -0.84 -5.28 15.51
CA PHE A 26 -1.94 -6.25 15.44
C PHE A 26 -1.92 -7.18 14.21
N PRO A 27 -1.63 -6.72 12.98
CA PRO A 27 -1.58 -7.59 11.80
C PRO A 27 -0.56 -8.72 11.90
N SER A 28 0.54 -8.56 12.64
CA SER A 28 1.54 -9.63 12.76
C SER A 28 1.00 -10.85 13.50
N LEU A 29 0.04 -10.66 14.40
CA LEU A 29 -0.61 -11.75 15.14
C LEU A 29 -1.52 -12.61 14.24
N LEU A 30 -1.97 -12.09 13.09
CA LEU A 30 -2.80 -12.83 12.13
C LEU A 30 -2.02 -13.89 11.33
N PHE A 31 -0.69 -13.87 11.39
CA PHE A 31 0.19 -14.78 10.67
C PHE A 31 0.93 -15.74 11.63
N PRO A 32 0.23 -16.74 12.22
CA PRO A 32 0.87 -17.70 13.11
C PRO A 32 1.83 -18.61 12.34
N THR A 33 3.00 -18.86 12.93
CA THR A 33 3.98 -19.83 12.42
C THR A 33 3.90 -21.13 13.21
N SER A 34 4.00 -22.28 12.53
CA SER A 34 4.09 -23.59 13.18
C SER A 34 5.26 -24.41 12.65
N ASN A 35 5.92 -25.14 13.56
CA ASN A 35 7.07 -25.99 13.26
C ASN A 35 6.68 -27.41 12.81
N ARG A 36 5.39 -27.71 12.66
CA ARG A 36 4.90 -29.04 12.28
C ARG A 36 4.96 -29.21 10.75
N LEU A 37 5.12 -30.46 10.29
CA LEU A 37 5.12 -30.77 8.85
C LEU A 37 3.70 -30.64 8.26
N VAL A 38 2.68 -31.10 9.01
CA VAL A 38 1.27 -30.91 8.69
C VAL A 38 0.73 -29.79 9.57
N ASN A 39 0.33 -28.71 8.91
CA ASN A 39 -0.10 -27.48 9.56
C ASN A 39 -1.62 -27.31 9.55
N ASN A 40 -2.11 -26.34 10.33
CA ASN A 40 -3.52 -25.94 10.32
C ASN A 40 -3.91 -25.34 8.96
N ARG A 41 -5.21 -25.42 8.61
CA ARG A 41 -5.77 -24.91 7.34
C ARG A 41 -5.36 -23.46 7.05
N LEU A 42 -5.34 -22.62 8.08
CA LEU A 42 -4.95 -21.21 7.96
C LEU A 42 -3.48 -21.06 7.54
N ILE A 43 -2.58 -21.82 8.17
CA ILE A 43 -1.14 -21.79 7.88
C ILE A 43 -0.87 -22.39 6.51
N SER A 44 -1.58 -23.46 6.10
CA SER A 44 -1.43 -24.01 4.75
C SER A 44 -1.90 -23.04 3.66
N LEU A 45 -2.99 -22.30 3.89
CA LEU A 45 -3.44 -21.25 2.97
C LEU A 45 -2.45 -20.09 2.89
N GLN A 46 -1.89 -19.67 4.03
CA GLN A 46 -0.85 -18.64 4.08
C GLN A 46 0.42 -19.08 3.32
N GLN A 47 0.89 -20.30 3.55
CA GLN A 47 2.04 -20.86 2.82
C GLN A 47 1.79 -20.94 1.31
N TRP A 48 0.60 -21.40 0.90
CA TRP A 48 0.22 -21.44 -0.50
C TRP A 48 0.18 -20.06 -1.14
N ALA A 49 -0.43 -19.07 -0.47
CA ALA A 49 -0.46 -17.69 -0.95
C ALA A 49 0.95 -17.08 -1.08
N LEU A 50 1.83 -17.32 -0.09
CA LEU A 50 3.21 -16.84 -0.12
C LEU A 50 4.03 -17.47 -1.25
N GLN A 51 3.84 -18.76 -1.51
CA GLN A 51 4.47 -19.45 -2.64
C GLN A 51 3.99 -18.88 -3.99
N LEU A 52 2.70 -18.59 -4.13
CA LEU A 52 2.15 -18.04 -5.36
C LEU A 52 2.72 -16.64 -5.64
N VAL A 53 2.64 -15.75 -4.64
CA VAL A 53 3.10 -14.36 -4.78
C VAL A 53 4.61 -14.31 -4.99
N SER A 54 5.40 -15.07 -4.23
CA SER A 54 6.85 -15.10 -4.43
C SER A 54 7.24 -15.59 -5.82
N LYS A 55 6.57 -16.63 -6.35
CA LYS A 55 6.82 -17.13 -7.70
C LYS A 55 6.49 -16.09 -8.78
N GLN A 56 5.39 -15.36 -8.63
CA GLN A 56 5.00 -14.32 -9.58
C GLN A 56 5.93 -13.11 -9.55
N MET A 57 6.28 -12.60 -8.37
CA MET A 57 7.13 -11.41 -8.26
C MET A 57 8.59 -11.71 -8.65
N MET A 58 9.09 -12.90 -8.31
CA MET A 58 10.50 -13.24 -8.54
C MET A 58 10.81 -13.78 -9.92
N GLY A 59 9.79 -14.13 -10.72
CA GLY A 59 9.99 -14.59 -12.10
C GLY A 59 10.71 -13.58 -12.99
N ILE A 60 10.68 -12.28 -12.62
CA ILE A 60 11.27 -11.17 -13.39
C ILE A 60 12.70 -10.84 -12.91
N HIS A 61 13.10 -11.31 -11.72
CA HIS A 61 14.32 -10.83 -11.06
C HIS A 61 15.52 -11.77 -11.25
N ASN A 62 16.71 -11.17 -11.40
CA ASN A 62 18.00 -11.87 -11.35
C ASN A 62 18.36 -12.31 -9.91
N THR A 63 19.37 -13.18 -9.77
CA THR A 63 19.83 -13.75 -8.48
C THR A 63 20.12 -12.70 -7.40
N LYS A 64 20.66 -11.52 -7.78
CA LYS A 64 20.87 -10.40 -6.86
C LYS A 64 19.55 -9.78 -6.38
N GLY A 65 18.58 -9.58 -7.29
CA GLY A 65 17.26 -9.06 -6.94
C GLY A 65 16.47 -10.03 -6.06
N GLN A 66 16.66 -11.35 -6.24
CA GLN A 66 16.03 -12.37 -5.40
C GLN A 66 16.48 -12.32 -3.93
N THR A 67 17.59 -11.66 -3.59
CA THR A 67 17.96 -11.45 -2.17
C THR A 67 16.96 -10.56 -1.43
N TRP A 68 16.19 -9.73 -2.13
CA TRP A 68 15.16 -8.84 -1.58
C TRP A 68 13.79 -9.51 -1.44
N THR A 69 13.69 -10.80 -1.75
CA THR A 69 12.47 -11.61 -1.60
C THR A 69 11.79 -11.42 -0.26
N LEU A 70 12.53 -11.63 0.83
CA LEU A 70 11.98 -11.54 2.17
C LEU A 70 11.34 -10.18 2.44
N MET A 71 12.00 -9.11 2.01
CA MET A 71 11.51 -7.74 2.19
C MET A 71 10.20 -7.53 1.42
N LEU A 72 10.17 -7.83 0.11
CA LEU A 72 8.98 -7.66 -0.73
C LEU A 72 7.79 -8.49 -0.23
N MET A 73 8.05 -9.72 0.23
CA MET A 73 7.02 -10.59 0.79
C MET A 73 6.49 -10.09 2.14
N SER A 74 7.36 -9.59 3.02
CA SER A 74 6.92 -8.99 4.28
C SER A 74 6.08 -7.73 4.05
N LEU A 75 6.45 -6.94 3.05
CA LEU A 75 5.79 -5.69 2.71
C LEU A 75 4.37 -5.91 2.16
N ILE A 76 4.18 -6.83 1.22
CA ILE A 76 2.85 -7.10 0.66
C ILE A 76 1.89 -7.63 1.72
N LEU A 77 2.38 -8.51 2.61
CA LEU A 77 1.60 -9.01 3.73
C LEU A 77 1.24 -7.89 4.71
N PHE A 78 2.19 -7.02 5.05
CA PHE A 78 1.97 -5.93 5.99
C PHE A 78 0.95 -4.92 5.46
N ILE A 79 1.12 -4.42 4.24
CA ILE A 79 0.21 -3.44 3.64
C ILE A 79 -1.16 -4.07 3.38
N GLY A 80 -1.21 -5.30 2.85
CA GLY A 80 -2.46 -6.00 2.59
C GLY A 80 -3.28 -6.24 3.86
N SER A 81 -2.63 -6.72 4.92
CA SER A 81 -3.32 -6.99 6.19
C SER A 81 -3.78 -5.72 6.91
N THR A 82 -2.95 -4.68 6.96
CA THR A 82 -3.33 -3.39 7.58
C THR A 82 -4.50 -2.72 6.85
N ASN A 83 -4.52 -2.76 5.52
CA ASN A 83 -5.63 -2.19 4.74
C ASN A 83 -6.92 -3.01 4.92
N LEU A 84 -6.83 -4.34 4.93
CA LEU A 84 -7.98 -5.23 5.16
C LEU A 84 -8.59 -5.07 6.55
N LEU A 85 -7.76 -5.09 7.59
CA LEU A 85 -8.17 -4.78 8.98
C LEU A 85 -8.80 -3.39 9.07
N GLY A 86 -8.33 -2.50 8.21
CA GLY A 86 -8.81 -1.16 8.09
C GLY A 86 -10.28 -1.01 7.70
N LEU A 87 -10.79 -1.90 6.86
CA LEU A 87 -12.18 -1.83 6.40
C LEU A 87 -13.19 -2.30 7.45
N LEU A 88 -12.72 -2.81 8.59
CA LEU A 88 -13.59 -3.19 9.70
C LEU A 88 -14.30 -1.96 10.30
N PRO A 89 -15.54 -2.12 10.78
CA PRO A 89 -16.26 -1.01 11.38
C PRO A 89 -15.51 -0.47 12.60
N HIS A 90 -15.35 0.86 12.64
CA HIS A 90 -14.65 1.60 13.70
C HIS A 90 -13.18 1.21 13.94
N SER A 91 -12.51 0.54 13.00
CA SER A 91 -11.07 0.35 13.11
C SER A 91 -10.31 1.59 12.64
N PHE A 92 -9.21 1.89 13.32
CA PHE A 92 -8.26 2.92 12.89
C PHE A 92 -7.25 2.29 11.94
N THR A 93 -7.09 2.87 10.76
CA THR A 93 -6.14 2.46 9.73
C THR A 93 -4.85 3.26 9.82
N PRO A 94 -3.71 2.67 10.22
CA PRO A 94 -2.44 3.39 10.23
C PRO A 94 -2.01 3.90 8.85
N THR A 95 -2.45 3.23 7.78
CA THR A 95 -2.13 3.54 6.38
C THR A 95 -2.85 4.77 5.82
N THR A 96 -3.80 5.35 6.56
CA THR A 96 -4.41 6.65 6.22
C THR A 96 -3.47 7.82 6.52
N GLN A 97 -2.57 7.65 7.49
CA GLN A 97 -1.60 8.66 7.85
C GLN A 97 -0.46 8.68 6.84
N LEU A 98 -0.27 9.82 6.17
CA LEU A 98 0.80 10.00 5.19
C LEU A 98 2.19 9.74 5.77
N SER A 99 2.38 10.05 7.05
CA SER A 99 3.64 9.79 7.76
C SER A 99 4.04 8.31 7.73
N MET A 100 3.08 7.39 7.92
CA MET A 100 3.34 5.95 7.91
C MET A 100 3.73 5.46 6.51
N ASN A 101 2.98 5.86 5.48
CA ASN A 101 3.25 5.43 4.10
C ASN A 101 4.57 6.01 3.58
N LEU A 102 4.87 7.26 3.90
CA LEU A 102 6.12 7.90 3.52
C LEU A 102 7.31 7.27 4.26
N GLY A 103 7.12 6.92 5.53
CA GLY A 103 8.09 6.17 6.34
C GLY A 103 8.41 4.78 5.79
N MET A 104 7.47 4.14 5.09
CA MET A 104 7.73 2.89 4.36
C MET A 104 8.34 3.13 2.97
N ALA A 105 7.81 4.09 2.21
CA ALA A 105 8.19 4.29 0.81
C ALA A 105 9.61 4.84 0.63
N ILE A 106 10.01 5.86 1.41
CA ILE A 106 11.31 6.52 1.25
C ILE A 106 12.48 5.54 1.51
N PRO A 107 12.53 4.77 2.62
CA PRO A 107 13.64 3.87 2.87
C PRO A 107 13.77 2.74 1.83
N LEU A 108 12.65 2.19 1.37
CA LEU A 108 12.63 1.14 0.35
C LEU A 108 13.15 1.64 -0.99
N TRP A 109 12.67 2.79 -1.42
CA TRP A 109 13.14 3.45 -2.63
C TRP A 109 14.61 3.85 -2.53
N ALA A 110 15.01 4.46 -1.42
CA ALA A 110 16.40 4.85 -1.19
C ALA A 110 17.32 3.63 -1.20
N GLY A 111 16.90 2.53 -0.57
CA GLY A 111 17.61 1.26 -0.61
C GLY A 111 17.81 0.75 -2.04
N ALA A 112 16.76 0.72 -2.86
CA ALA A 112 16.84 0.29 -4.25
C ALA A 112 17.81 1.17 -5.07
N VAL A 113 17.69 2.49 -4.97
CA VAL A 113 18.55 3.46 -5.67
C VAL A 113 20.01 3.35 -5.22
N ILE A 114 20.27 3.25 -3.91
CA ILE A 114 21.63 3.08 -3.37
C ILE A 114 22.25 1.76 -3.86
N THR A 115 21.47 0.67 -3.93
CA THR A 115 21.98 -0.58 -4.48
C THR A 115 22.30 -0.50 -5.97
N GLY A 116 21.53 0.27 -6.74
CA GLY A 116 21.81 0.54 -8.15
C GLY A 116 23.10 1.32 -8.36
N PHE A 117 23.26 2.42 -7.62
CA PHE A 117 24.50 3.20 -7.64
C PHE A 117 25.71 2.38 -7.21
N ARG A 118 25.59 1.50 -6.21
CA ARG A 118 26.73 0.69 -5.75
C ARG A 118 27.12 -0.43 -6.73
N ASN A 119 26.14 -1.07 -7.37
CA ASN A 119 26.41 -2.25 -8.22
C ASN A 119 26.70 -1.90 -9.68
N LYS A 120 26.06 -0.86 -10.24
CA LYS A 120 26.19 -0.47 -11.65
C LYS A 120 26.11 1.07 -11.82
N THR A 121 27.12 1.79 -11.33
CA THR A 121 27.22 3.26 -11.47
C THR A 121 26.97 3.74 -12.91
N LYS A 122 27.65 3.13 -13.89
CA LYS A 122 27.56 3.56 -15.31
C LYS A 122 26.18 3.34 -15.93
N ALA A 123 25.51 2.22 -15.62
CA ALA A 123 24.19 1.93 -16.17
C ALA A 123 23.10 2.78 -15.51
N SER A 124 23.23 3.04 -14.20
CA SER A 124 22.33 3.92 -13.45
C SER A 124 22.38 5.37 -13.98
N PHE A 125 23.58 5.89 -14.27
CA PHE A 125 23.70 7.21 -14.92
C PHE A 125 23.22 7.21 -16.38
N ALA A 126 23.38 6.09 -17.10
CA ALA A 126 22.90 5.97 -18.47
C ALA A 126 21.36 5.97 -18.57
N HIS A 127 20.65 5.50 -17.54
CA HIS A 127 19.17 5.54 -17.51
C HIS A 127 18.63 6.98 -17.50
N PHE A 128 19.41 7.98 -17.07
CA PHE A 128 18.98 9.38 -17.16
C PHE A 128 18.89 9.89 -18.60
N LEU A 129 19.48 9.19 -19.58
CA LEU A 129 19.41 9.53 -21.00
C LEU A 129 18.75 8.40 -21.82
N PRO A 130 17.57 8.63 -22.42
CA PRO A 130 17.07 7.74 -23.45
C PRO A 130 18.02 7.74 -24.65
N GLN A 131 18.27 6.56 -25.20
CA GLN A 131 19.16 6.42 -26.35
C GLN A 131 18.58 7.14 -27.57
N GLY A 132 19.38 8.00 -28.21
CA GLY A 132 19.00 8.70 -29.44
C GLY A 132 18.42 10.11 -29.27
N THR A 133 18.53 10.74 -28.10
CA THR A 133 18.09 12.13 -27.91
C THR A 133 19.02 13.13 -28.61
N PRO A 134 18.49 14.13 -29.35
CA PRO A 134 19.31 15.17 -29.98
C PRO A 134 20.01 16.04 -28.93
N THR A 135 21.27 16.39 -29.21
CA THR A 135 22.19 17.07 -28.28
C THR A 135 21.66 18.34 -27.57
N PRO A 136 20.75 19.16 -28.13
CA PRO A 136 20.25 20.35 -27.43
C PRO A 136 19.27 20.03 -26.30
N LEU A 137 18.54 18.92 -26.38
CA LEU A 137 17.47 18.57 -25.43
C LEU A 137 17.98 17.81 -24.21
N ILE A 138 19.23 17.35 -24.25
CA ILE A 138 19.86 16.53 -23.22
C ILE A 138 19.80 17.20 -21.83
N PRO A 139 20.17 18.49 -21.64
CA PRO A 139 20.19 19.09 -20.31
C PRO A 139 18.80 19.18 -19.67
N MET A 140 17.77 19.47 -20.48
CA MET A 140 16.39 19.56 -19.99
C MET A 140 15.84 18.19 -19.59
N LEU A 141 16.16 17.15 -20.36
CA LEU A 141 15.66 15.80 -20.09
C LEU A 141 16.24 15.22 -18.80
N ILE A 142 17.53 15.44 -18.52
CA ILE A 142 18.16 15.01 -17.27
C ILE A 142 17.44 15.63 -16.05
N ILE A 143 17.07 16.92 -16.13
CA ILE A 143 16.36 17.60 -15.04
C ILE A 143 14.98 16.96 -14.83
N ILE A 144 14.24 16.66 -15.90
CA ILE A 144 12.91 16.04 -15.80
C ILE A 144 13.03 14.63 -15.21
N GLU A 145 13.99 13.83 -15.67
CA GLU A 145 14.16 12.44 -15.21
C GLU A 145 14.60 12.38 -13.74
N THR A 146 15.49 13.29 -13.31
CA THR A 146 15.86 13.40 -11.89
C THR A 146 14.66 13.78 -11.02
N ILE A 147 13.82 14.73 -11.46
CA ILE A 147 12.59 15.09 -10.75
C ILE A 147 11.60 13.90 -10.72
N SER A 148 11.43 13.19 -11.84
CA SER A 148 10.57 12.00 -11.93
C SER A 148 10.97 10.94 -10.90
N LEU A 149 12.27 10.65 -10.80
CA LEU A 149 12.83 9.69 -9.85
C LEU A 149 12.52 10.06 -8.38
N PHE A 150 12.53 11.35 -8.03
CA PHE A 150 12.17 11.82 -6.68
C PHE A 150 10.66 11.86 -6.40
N ILE A 151 9.82 12.16 -7.39
CA ILE A 151 8.37 12.24 -7.22
C ILE A 151 7.76 10.85 -7.01
N GLN A 152 8.32 9.82 -7.63
CA GLN A 152 7.80 8.44 -7.58
C GLN A 152 7.53 7.89 -6.17
N PRO A 153 8.46 7.92 -5.19
CA PRO A 153 8.18 7.42 -3.84
C PRO A 153 7.09 8.22 -3.12
N ILE A 154 7.01 9.53 -3.38
CA ILE A 154 5.96 10.40 -2.82
C ILE A 154 4.61 10.03 -3.45
N ALA A 155 4.55 9.87 -4.77
CA ALA A 155 3.34 9.50 -5.48
C ALA A 155 2.80 8.13 -5.02
N LEU A 156 3.69 7.17 -4.76
CA LEU A 156 3.34 5.85 -4.22
C LEU A 156 2.69 5.95 -2.83
N ALA A 157 3.29 6.74 -1.92
CA ALA A 157 2.78 6.95 -0.56
C ALA A 157 1.42 7.66 -0.57
N VAL A 158 1.30 8.73 -1.39
CA VAL A 158 0.07 9.50 -1.55
C VAL A 158 -1.05 8.65 -2.15
N ARG A 159 -0.75 7.78 -3.13
CA ARG A 159 -1.75 6.88 -3.72
C ARG A 159 -2.37 5.98 -2.66
N LEU A 160 -1.55 5.44 -1.76
CA LEU A 160 -2.04 4.53 -0.72
C LEU A 160 -2.87 5.28 0.33
N THR A 161 -2.45 6.47 0.76
CA THR A 161 -3.25 7.29 1.68
C THR A 161 -4.57 7.70 1.06
N ALA A 162 -4.53 8.23 -0.18
CA ALA A 162 -5.69 8.85 -0.81
C ALA A 162 -6.80 7.83 -1.07
N ASN A 163 -6.45 6.63 -1.53
CA ASN A 163 -7.46 5.60 -1.79
C ASN A 163 -8.17 5.18 -0.49
N ILE A 164 -7.40 4.90 0.57
CA ILE A 164 -7.97 4.43 1.84
C ILE A 164 -8.73 5.55 2.56
N THR A 165 -8.22 6.78 2.58
CA THR A 165 -8.93 7.90 3.23
C THR A 165 -10.20 8.26 2.47
N ALA A 166 -10.14 8.36 1.14
CA ALA A 166 -11.30 8.67 0.32
C ALA A 166 -12.37 7.59 0.44
N GLY A 167 -11.99 6.31 0.36
CA GLY A 167 -12.91 5.19 0.53
C GLY A 167 -13.64 5.21 1.86
N HIS A 168 -12.91 5.37 2.97
CA HIS A 168 -13.51 5.47 4.30
C HIS A 168 -14.45 6.67 4.45
N LEU A 169 -14.07 7.84 3.92
CA LEU A 169 -14.94 9.02 3.92
C LEU A 169 -16.21 8.78 3.10
N LEU A 170 -16.08 8.11 1.95
CA LEU A 170 -17.20 7.82 1.06
C LEU A 170 -18.19 6.84 1.71
N ILE A 171 -17.70 5.79 2.36
CA ILE A 171 -18.51 4.85 3.16
C ILE A 171 -19.27 5.61 4.26
N HIS A 172 -18.59 6.50 4.98
CA HIS A 172 -19.22 7.28 6.06
C HIS A 172 -20.27 8.27 5.54
N LEU A 173 -20.02 8.93 4.41
CA LEU A 173 -20.97 9.88 3.81
C LEU A 173 -22.23 9.17 3.31
N ILE A 174 -22.08 8.03 2.61
CA ILE A 174 -23.24 7.24 2.17
C ILE A 174 -23.96 6.63 3.37
N GLY A 175 -23.24 6.14 4.38
CA GLY A 175 -23.85 5.65 5.62
C GLY A 175 -24.63 6.72 6.38
N GLY A 176 -24.17 7.97 6.37
CA GLY A 176 -24.93 9.11 6.90
C GLY A 176 -26.17 9.43 6.06
N ALA A 177 -26.05 9.35 4.73
CA ALA A 177 -27.16 9.58 3.82
C ALA A 177 -28.25 8.49 3.94
N THR A 178 -27.87 7.21 4.07
CA THR A 178 -28.82 6.10 4.26
C THR A 178 -29.60 6.28 5.56
N LEU A 179 -28.93 6.66 6.65
CA LEU A 179 -29.57 6.94 7.94
C LEU A 179 -30.56 8.12 7.85
N ALA A 180 -30.20 9.19 7.15
CA ALA A 180 -31.09 10.34 6.97
C ALA A 180 -32.30 10.01 6.09
N LEU A 181 -32.10 9.25 5.00
CA LEU A 181 -33.16 8.83 4.07
C LEU A 181 -34.13 7.83 4.69
N MET A 182 -33.69 7.04 5.67
CA MET A 182 -34.53 6.09 6.40
C MET A 182 -35.72 6.78 7.10
N ASN A 183 -35.56 8.04 7.51
CA ASN A 183 -36.66 8.83 8.08
C ASN A 183 -37.64 9.39 7.03
N ILE A 184 -37.23 9.47 5.77
CA ILE A 184 -38.03 10.07 4.68
C ILE A 184 -38.83 9.00 3.94
N SER A 185 -38.16 7.96 3.43
CA SER A 185 -38.81 6.84 2.74
C SER A 185 -37.94 5.59 2.74
N ALA A 186 -38.53 4.45 3.11
CA ALA A 186 -37.82 3.17 3.19
C ALA A 186 -37.30 2.69 1.81
N THR A 187 -37.98 3.05 0.71
CA THR A 187 -37.58 2.65 -0.65
C THR A 187 -36.29 3.33 -1.09
N THR A 188 -36.11 4.63 -0.83
CA THR A 188 -34.88 5.36 -1.16
C THR A 188 -33.71 4.96 -0.26
N ALA A 189 -33.99 4.66 1.01
CA ALA A 189 -33.01 4.11 1.94
C ALA A 189 -32.49 2.73 1.46
N LEU A 190 -33.36 1.86 0.93
CA LEU A 190 -32.95 0.56 0.40
C LEU A 190 -32.00 0.71 -0.81
N ILE A 191 -32.29 1.63 -1.72
CA ILE A 191 -31.43 1.89 -2.90
C ILE A 191 -30.04 2.36 -2.45
N THR A 192 -29.98 3.31 -1.51
CA THR A 192 -28.70 3.83 -1.00
C THR A 192 -27.94 2.78 -0.19
N PHE A 193 -28.63 1.88 0.51
CA PHE A 193 -28.02 0.74 1.20
C PHE A 193 -27.37 -0.24 0.21
N ILE A 194 -28.01 -0.54 -0.93
CA ILE A 194 -27.42 -1.38 -1.97
C ILE A 194 -26.12 -0.75 -2.51
N ILE A 195 -26.11 0.58 -2.72
CA ILE A 195 -24.92 1.32 -3.15
C ILE A 195 -23.81 1.20 -2.09
N LEU A 196 -24.14 1.33 -0.80
CA LEU A 196 -23.18 1.16 0.29
C LEU A 196 -22.52 -0.23 0.25
N VAL A 197 -23.31 -1.30 0.10
CA VAL A 197 -22.79 -2.67 -0.01
C VAL A 197 -21.86 -2.81 -1.22
N LEU A 198 -22.26 -2.32 -2.38
CA LEU A 198 -21.43 -2.36 -3.59
C LEU A 198 -20.10 -1.62 -3.37
N LEU A 199 -20.12 -0.48 -2.68
CA LEU A 199 -18.94 0.30 -2.39
C LEU A 199 -17.99 -0.41 -1.42
N THR A 200 -18.51 -1.11 -0.42
CA THR A 200 -17.66 -1.92 0.48
C THR A 200 -16.94 -3.04 -0.26
N ILE A 201 -17.58 -3.66 -1.25
CA ILE A 201 -16.96 -4.70 -2.09
C ILE A 201 -15.86 -4.08 -2.96
N LEU A 202 -16.12 -2.90 -3.54
CA LEU A 202 -15.12 -2.17 -4.31
C LEU A 202 -13.90 -1.84 -3.45
N GLU A 203 -14.12 -1.33 -2.24
CA GLU A 203 -13.04 -0.93 -1.34
C GLU A 203 -12.18 -2.11 -0.90
N PHE A 204 -12.79 -3.28 -0.69
CA PHE A 204 -12.07 -4.52 -0.43
C PHE A 204 -11.13 -4.91 -1.58
N ALA A 205 -11.62 -4.78 -2.82
CA ALA A 205 -10.79 -5.03 -4.01
C ALA A 205 -9.65 -4.00 -4.13
N VAL A 206 -9.94 -2.71 -3.91
CA VAL A 206 -8.94 -1.64 -3.96
C VAL A 206 -7.86 -1.84 -2.89
N ALA A 207 -8.22 -2.23 -1.67
CA ALA A 207 -7.27 -2.50 -0.58
C ALA A 207 -6.23 -3.57 -0.95
N MET A 208 -6.66 -4.66 -1.60
CA MET A 208 -5.79 -5.74 -2.05
C MET A 208 -4.93 -5.34 -3.26
N ILE A 209 -5.53 -4.68 -4.26
CA ILE A 209 -4.82 -4.23 -5.45
C ILE A 209 -3.75 -3.20 -5.07
N GLN A 210 -4.05 -2.30 -4.14
CA GLN A 210 -3.13 -1.25 -3.73
C GLN A 210 -1.88 -1.82 -3.05
N ALA A 211 -2.01 -2.85 -2.22
CA ALA A 211 -0.87 -3.55 -1.64
C ALA A 211 0.02 -4.18 -2.73
N TYR A 212 -0.60 -4.85 -3.71
CA TYR A 212 0.11 -5.46 -4.83
C TYR A 212 0.82 -4.44 -5.73
N VAL A 213 0.16 -3.36 -6.12
CA VAL A 213 0.75 -2.31 -6.97
C VAL A 213 1.91 -1.63 -6.26
N PHE A 214 1.80 -1.41 -4.94
CA PHE A 214 2.89 -0.84 -4.17
C PHE A 214 4.13 -1.73 -4.23
N THR A 215 3.98 -3.03 -3.94
CA THR A 215 5.12 -3.96 -3.92
C THR A 215 5.69 -4.21 -5.31
N LEU A 216 4.83 -4.23 -6.33
CA LEU A 216 5.24 -4.39 -7.72
C LEU A 216 6.11 -3.23 -8.19
N LEU A 217 5.73 -1.98 -7.89
CA LEU A 217 6.55 -0.83 -8.25
C LEU A 217 7.91 -0.87 -7.56
N VAL A 218 7.96 -1.18 -6.26
CA VAL A 218 9.24 -1.37 -5.54
C VAL A 218 10.09 -2.47 -6.17
N SER A 219 9.47 -3.57 -6.59
CA SER A 219 10.16 -4.67 -7.27
C SER A 219 10.70 -4.25 -8.65
N LEU A 220 9.92 -3.47 -9.42
CA LEU A 220 10.36 -2.96 -10.72
C LEU A 220 11.52 -1.99 -10.57
N TYR A 221 11.50 -1.11 -9.57
CA TYR A 221 12.65 -0.26 -9.25
C TYR A 221 13.89 -1.05 -8.89
N LEU A 222 13.74 -2.16 -8.17
CA LEU A 222 14.86 -3.03 -7.88
C LEU A 222 15.38 -3.70 -9.17
N HIS A 223 14.48 -4.11 -10.06
CA HIS A 223 14.86 -4.70 -11.35
C HIS A 223 15.66 -3.70 -12.20
N ASP A 224 15.18 -2.47 -12.37
CA ASP A 224 15.86 -1.43 -13.16
C ASP A 224 17.24 -1.07 -12.59
N ASN A 225 17.41 -1.19 -11.27
CA ASN A 225 18.66 -0.90 -10.58
C ASN A 225 19.60 -2.12 -10.41
N THR A 226 19.22 -3.34 -10.78
CA THR A 226 20.05 -4.56 -10.58
C THR A 226 20.69 -5.11 -11.85
#